data_AF-A0A9W4TBR3-F1
#
_entry.id   AF-A0A9W4TBR3-F1
#
_cell.length_a   1.000
_cell.length_b   1.000
_cell.length_c   1.000
_cell.angle_alpha   90.00
_cell.angle_beta   90.00
_cell.angle_gamma   90.00
#
_symmetry.space_group_name_H-M   'P 1'
#
loop_
_entity.id
_entity.type
_entity.pdbx_description
1 polymer ?
#
loop_
_entity_poly.entity_id
_entity_poly.type
_entity_poly.pdbx_seq_one_letter_code
_entity_poly.pdbx_strand_id
1 'polypeptide(L)'
;LKVKPFGGDPFSERVITSNDVSKLLDNIGNALPRWTRWDGYKVPPPILVIDEANMFSQLCVSEEGKVLLKSILNWMVVNTKEKGRFHVVLTSSDSFFFNWIANLLHIPHATPYVVGDLSREEAKEYFEKQVLPRYECKELEGKFDHVRRITGTRMLIIDNYVQEYQNYDGKLEDSKFSIYRSEYLKLKRGLYPRILKYSDKPNPPLWKDYDLIKTMEAI
;
A
#
# COMPACT_ATOMS: atom_id res chain seq x y z
N LEU A 1 32.63 29.27 -37.20
CA LEU A 1 32.05 27.94 -37.51
C LEU A 1 30.80 27.75 -36.66
N LYS A 2 29.63 28.03 -37.23
CA LYS A 2 28.32 27.74 -36.61
C LYS A 2 28.02 26.27 -36.90
N VAL A 3 28.00 25.44 -35.86
CA VAL A 3 27.46 24.07 -35.96
C VAL A 3 25.96 24.17 -35.66
N LYS A 4 25.13 23.83 -36.64
CA LYS A 4 23.68 23.69 -36.47
C LYS A 4 23.39 22.59 -35.42
N PRO A 5 22.40 22.77 -34.54
CA PRO A 5 21.93 21.65 -33.73
C PRO A 5 21.21 20.65 -34.65
N PHE A 6 21.61 19.38 -34.55
CA PHE A 6 20.87 18.27 -35.13
C PHE A 6 19.46 18.27 -34.53
N GLY A 7 18.46 18.18 -35.41
CA GLY A 7 17.06 18.16 -35.04
C GLY A 7 16.74 16.98 -34.12
N GLY A 8 16.17 17.31 -32.97
CA GLY A 8 15.54 16.40 -32.03
C GLY A 8 14.83 17.26 -30.99
N ASP A 9 13.52 17.10 -30.86
CA ASP A 9 12.74 17.75 -29.82
C ASP A 9 13.24 17.27 -28.44
N PRO A 10 13.73 18.15 -27.56
CA PRO A 10 14.22 17.75 -26.24
C PRO A 10 13.11 17.20 -25.31
N PHE A 11 11.85 17.22 -25.76
CA PHE A 11 10.70 16.68 -25.04
C PHE A 11 9.96 15.54 -25.76
N SER A 12 10.57 14.88 -26.76
CA SER A 12 9.96 13.63 -27.25
C SER A 12 10.11 12.56 -26.16
N GLU A 13 9.07 12.37 -25.34
CA GLU A 13 8.99 11.23 -24.42
C GLU A 13 9.16 9.96 -25.25
N ARG A 14 10.31 9.31 -25.07
CA ARG A 14 10.57 8.02 -25.69
C ARG A 14 9.51 7.04 -25.18
N VAL A 15 8.66 6.55 -26.08
CA VAL A 15 7.70 5.49 -25.76
C VAL A 15 8.47 4.28 -25.23
N ILE A 16 8.23 3.93 -23.97
CA ILE A 16 8.82 2.75 -23.33
C ILE A 16 8.17 1.51 -23.92
N THR A 17 8.98 0.61 -24.46
CA THR A 17 8.51 -0.64 -25.06
C THR A 17 8.68 -1.83 -24.09
N SER A 18 7.99 -2.94 -24.39
CA SER A 18 8.18 -4.20 -23.65
C SER A 18 9.64 -4.71 -23.67
N ASN A 19 10.38 -4.42 -24.76
CA ASN A 19 11.81 -4.73 -24.85
C ASN A 19 12.66 -3.89 -23.90
N ASP A 20 12.31 -2.61 -23.72
CA ASP A 20 13.01 -1.73 -22.76
C ASP A 20 12.82 -2.25 -21.33
N VAL A 21 11.61 -2.70 -20.97
CA VAL A 21 11.34 -3.31 -19.66
C VAL A 21 12.08 -4.63 -19.50
N SER A 22 12.04 -5.51 -20.50
CA SER A 22 12.77 -6.79 -20.45
C SER A 22 14.27 -6.57 -20.26
N LYS A 23 14.85 -5.59 -20.98
CA LYS A 23 16.26 -5.20 -20.84
C LYS A 23 16.57 -4.63 -19.46
N LEU A 24 15.67 -3.82 -18.88
CA LEU A 24 15.81 -3.33 -17.51
C LEU A 24 15.83 -4.49 -16.51
N LEU A 25 14.89 -5.43 -16.63
CA LEU A 25 14.81 -6.60 -15.77
C LEU A 25 16.06 -7.49 -15.89
N ASP A 26 16.59 -7.69 -17.10
CA ASP A 26 17.84 -8.41 -17.32
C ASP A 26 19.04 -7.67 -16.71
N ASN A 27 19.10 -6.34 -16.85
CA ASN A 27 20.16 -5.54 -16.24
C ASN A 27 20.12 -5.65 -14.71
N ILE A 28 18.94 -5.58 -14.10
CA ILE A 28 18.77 -5.79 -12.65
C ILE A 28 19.27 -7.19 -12.27
N GLY A 29 18.79 -8.23 -12.96
CA GLY A 29 19.17 -9.61 -12.67
C GLY A 29 20.67 -9.89 -12.86
N ASN A 30 21.34 -9.19 -13.78
CA ASN A 30 22.77 -9.34 -14.07
C ASN A 30 23.67 -8.48 -13.17
N ALA A 31 23.15 -7.37 -12.63
CA ALA A 31 23.87 -6.52 -11.67
C ALA A 31 23.96 -7.17 -10.29
N LEU A 32 23.08 -8.13 -9.98
CA LEU A 32 23.10 -8.85 -8.72
C LEU A 32 24.27 -9.84 -8.65
N PRO A 33 24.92 -10.02 -7.48
CA PRO A 33 26.07 -10.90 -7.34
C PRO A 33 25.74 -12.32 -7.78
N ARG A 34 26.65 -12.95 -8.55
CA ARG A 34 26.58 -14.40 -8.79
C ARG A 34 26.95 -15.12 -7.49
N TRP A 35 25.97 -15.76 -6.86
CA TRP A 35 26.08 -16.44 -5.57
C TRP A 35 27.19 -17.50 -5.50
N THR A 36 27.59 -18.05 -6.65
CA THR A 36 28.73 -18.97 -6.76
C THR A 36 30.06 -18.38 -6.29
N ARG A 37 30.22 -17.05 -6.21
CA ARG A 37 31.43 -16.40 -5.63
C ARG A 37 31.38 -16.23 -4.11
N TRP A 38 30.23 -16.50 -3.49
CA TRP A 38 29.99 -16.32 -2.06
C TRP A 38 29.74 -17.65 -1.34
N ASP A 39 29.85 -18.78 -2.07
CA ASP A 39 29.85 -20.13 -1.53
C ASP A 39 30.98 -20.26 -0.49
N GLY A 40 30.61 -20.21 0.79
CA GLY A 40 31.52 -20.22 1.93
C GLY A 40 31.23 -19.13 2.97
N TYR A 41 30.62 -18.00 2.57
CA TYR A 41 30.38 -16.85 3.45
C TYR A 41 28.99 -16.85 4.14
N LYS A 42 28.14 -17.86 3.87
CA LYS A 42 26.75 -17.96 4.39
C LYS A 42 25.94 -16.66 4.28
N VAL A 43 26.18 -15.86 3.24
CA VAL A 43 25.42 -14.62 3.03
C VAL A 43 24.05 -15.00 2.48
N PRO A 44 22.93 -14.51 3.05
CA PRO A 44 21.60 -14.79 2.53
C PRO A 44 21.39 -14.11 1.17
N PRO A 45 20.60 -14.70 0.25
CA PRO A 45 20.22 -14.05 -1.01
C PRO A 45 19.60 -12.67 -0.78
N PRO A 46 19.70 -11.72 -1.73
CA PRO A 46 19.05 -10.42 -1.60
C PRO A 46 17.54 -10.61 -1.67
N ILE A 47 16.81 -9.61 -1.19
CA ILE A 47 15.35 -9.57 -1.28
C ILE A 47 14.95 -8.35 -2.11
N LEU A 48 14.22 -8.58 -3.20
CA LEU A 48 13.55 -7.54 -3.95
C LEU A 48 12.15 -7.36 -3.36
N VAL A 49 11.90 -6.19 -2.76
CA VAL A 49 10.58 -5.81 -2.24
C VAL A 49 9.90 -4.88 -3.22
N ILE A 50 8.66 -5.19 -3.59
CA ILE A 50 7.82 -4.33 -4.43
C ILE A 50 6.58 -3.97 -3.63
N ASP A 51 6.47 -2.69 -3.30
CA ASP A 51 5.33 -2.14 -2.57
C ASP A 51 4.17 -1.77 -3.48
N GLU A 52 2.95 -1.89 -2.96
CA GLU A 52 1.69 -1.69 -3.69
C GLU A 52 1.65 -2.44 -5.04
N ALA A 53 2.04 -3.72 -5.01
CA ALA A 53 2.14 -4.58 -6.20
C ALA A 53 0.80 -4.80 -6.92
N ASN A 54 -0.35 -4.54 -6.27
CA ASN A 54 -1.67 -4.45 -6.91
C ASN A 54 -1.73 -3.40 -8.02
N MET A 55 -0.85 -2.40 -8.03
CA MET A 55 -0.74 -1.42 -9.12
C MET A 55 -0.34 -2.04 -10.45
N PHE A 56 0.23 -3.26 -10.47
CA PHE A 56 0.43 -4.00 -11.71
C PHE A 56 -0.86 -4.27 -12.49
N SER A 57 -2.03 -4.22 -11.83
CA SER A 57 -3.33 -4.32 -12.49
C SER A 57 -3.56 -3.25 -13.56
N GLN A 58 -2.88 -2.10 -13.47
CA GLN A 58 -2.93 -1.05 -14.48
C GLN A 58 -2.36 -1.51 -15.83
N LEU A 59 -1.48 -2.52 -15.85
CA LEU A 59 -0.98 -3.11 -17.08
C LEU A 59 -2.02 -4.00 -17.78
N CYS A 60 -3.09 -4.41 -17.10
CA CYS A 60 -4.12 -5.27 -17.70
C CYS A 60 -5.09 -4.52 -18.64
N VAL A 61 -4.90 -3.21 -18.86
CA VAL A 61 -5.78 -2.37 -19.68
C VAL A 61 -5.67 -2.71 -21.18
N SER A 62 -4.49 -3.13 -21.66
CA SER A 62 -4.28 -3.56 -23.05
C SER A 62 -3.73 -4.99 -23.15
N GLU A 63 -3.84 -5.60 -24.33
CA GLU A 63 -3.28 -6.93 -24.56
C GLU A 63 -1.74 -6.92 -24.46
N GLU A 64 -1.07 -5.88 -24.95
CA GLU A 64 0.37 -5.71 -24.82
C GLU A 64 0.79 -5.58 -23.36
N GLY A 65 0.02 -4.85 -22.55
CA GLY A 65 0.26 -4.70 -21.13
C GLY A 65 0.08 -6.01 -20.35
N LYS A 66 -0.91 -6.83 -20.71
CA LYS A 66 -1.08 -8.18 -20.15
C LYS A 66 0.13 -9.08 -20.46
N VAL A 67 0.63 -9.03 -21.71
CA VAL A 67 1.84 -9.76 -22.10
C VAL A 67 3.04 -9.27 -21.29
N LEU A 68 3.18 -7.95 -21.12
CA LEU A 68 4.26 -7.36 -20.32
C LEU A 68 4.19 -7.80 -18.85
N LEU A 69 3.00 -7.77 -18.24
CA LEU A 69 2.78 -8.23 -16.87
C LEU A 69 3.20 -9.71 -16.72
N LYS A 70 2.77 -10.56 -17.65
CA LYS A 70 3.17 -11.98 -17.66
C LYS A 70 4.68 -12.15 -17.75
N SER A 71 5.36 -11.35 -18.60
CA SER A 71 6.83 -11.37 -18.70
C SER A 71 7.51 -10.95 -17.41
N ILE A 72 7.01 -9.90 -16.73
CA ILE A 72 7.52 -9.45 -15.43
C ILE A 72 7.40 -10.56 -14.38
N LEU A 73 6.22 -11.18 -14.26
CA LEU A 73 5.98 -12.22 -13.27
C LEU A 73 6.81 -13.49 -13.56
N ASN A 74 6.92 -13.89 -14.82
CA ASN A 74 7.78 -15.00 -15.23
C ASN A 74 9.25 -14.72 -14.90
N TRP A 75 9.73 -13.50 -15.12
CA TRP A 75 11.09 -13.10 -14.74
C TRP A 75 11.31 -13.24 -13.23
N MET A 76 10.33 -12.88 -12.39
CA MET A 76 10.42 -13.10 -10.93
C MET A 76 10.54 -14.58 -10.59
N VAL A 77 9.74 -15.45 -11.21
CA VAL A 77 9.79 -16.91 -11.01
C VAL A 77 11.16 -17.48 -11.39
N VAL A 78 11.67 -17.12 -12.56
CA VAL A 78 13.00 -17.57 -13.04
C VAL A 78 14.10 -17.16 -12.07
N ASN A 79 14.09 -15.93 -11.56
CA ASN A 79 15.14 -15.46 -10.66
C ASN A 79 15.01 -16.02 -9.23
N THR A 80 13.80 -16.35 -8.77
CA THR A 80 13.56 -16.86 -7.41
C THR A 80 13.69 -18.38 -7.30
N LYS A 81 13.12 -19.14 -8.25
CA LYS A 81 13.01 -20.60 -8.18
C LYS A 81 14.04 -21.31 -9.03
N GLU A 82 14.23 -20.87 -10.28
CA GLU A 82 15.10 -21.59 -11.21
C GLU A 82 16.57 -21.23 -11.02
N LYS A 83 16.87 -19.93 -10.91
CA LYS A 83 18.24 -19.43 -10.81
C LYS A 83 18.68 -19.10 -9.39
N GLY A 84 17.75 -19.05 -8.43
CA GLY A 84 18.03 -18.78 -7.01
C GLY A 84 18.83 -17.49 -6.78
N ARG A 85 18.62 -16.45 -7.58
CA ARG A 85 19.41 -15.21 -7.54
C ARG A 85 18.98 -14.26 -6.42
N PHE A 86 17.70 -14.25 -6.08
CA PHE A 86 17.13 -13.43 -5.01
C PHE A 86 15.73 -13.90 -4.64
N HIS A 87 15.24 -13.46 -3.49
CA HIS A 87 13.84 -13.60 -3.11
C HIS A 87 13.04 -12.38 -3.55
N VAL A 88 11.76 -12.58 -3.86
CA VAL A 88 10.82 -11.49 -4.18
C VAL A 88 9.73 -11.47 -3.11
N VAL A 89 9.48 -10.29 -2.54
CA VAL A 89 8.35 -10.01 -1.65
C VAL A 89 7.49 -8.95 -2.32
N LEU A 90 6.23 -9.30 -2.56
CA LEU A 90 5.22 -8.38 -3.08
C LEU A 90 4.33 -7.97 -1.91
N THR A 91 4.22 -6.67 -1.63
CA THR A 91 3.29 -6.14 -0.62
C THR A 91 2.11 -5.46 -1.30
N SER A 92 0.93 -5.56 -0.70
CA SER A 92 -0.29 -4.93 -1.18
C SER A 92 -1.26 -4.72 -0.03
N SER A 93 -1.96 -3.60 -0.04
CA SER A 93 -3.08 -3.32 0.85
C SER A 93 -4.43 -3.89 0.36
N ASP A 94 -4.48 -4.42 -0.87
CA ASP A 94 -5.68 -5.03 -1.46
C ASP A 94 -5.83 -6.50 -1.02
N SER A 95 -6.93 -6.80 -0.33
CA SER A 95 -7.25 -8.13 0.17
C SER A 95 -7.46 -9.19 -0.92
N PHE A 96 -7.76 -8.77 -2.16
CA PHE A 96 -7.94 -9.68 -3.30
C PHE A 96 -6.69 -9.85 -4.15
N PHE A 97 -5.59 -9.15 -3.83
CA PHE A 97 -4.35 -9.17 -4.60
C PHE A 97 -3.79 -10.58 -4.80
N PHE A 98 -3.76 -11.40 -3.75
CA PHE A 98 -3.22 -12.75 -3.83
C PHE A 98 -4.01 -13.63 -4.80
N ASN A 99 -5.35 -13.56 -4.75
CA ASN A 99 -6.22 -14.30 -5.67
C ASN A 99 -5.98 -13.85 -7.11
N TRP A 100 -5.82 -12.54 -7.32
CA TRP A 100 -5.55 -11.96 -8.62
C TRP A 100 -4.22 -12.45 -9.23
N ILE A 101 -3.12 -12.41 -8.46
CA ILE A 101 -1.80 -12.89 -8.91
C ILE A 101 -1.80 -14.42 -9.12
N ALA A 102 -2.43 -15.19 -8.24
CA ALA A 102 -2.50 -16.64 -8.35
C ALA A 102 -3.19 -17.07 -9.66
N ASN A 103 -4.27 -16.39 -10.03
CA ASN A 103 -4.98 -16.62 -11.30
C ASN A 103 -4.11 -16.30 -12.52
N LEU A 104 -3.29 -15.24 -12.45
CA LEU A 104 -2.41 -14.86 -13.57
C LEU A 104 -1.25 -15.84 -13.78
N LEU A 105 -0.67 -16.35 -12.69
CA LEU A 105 0.48 -17.24 -12.75
C LEU A 105 0.13 -18.71 -13.07
N HIS A 106 -1.14 -19.09 -13.04
CA HIS A 106 -1.65 -20.45 -13.30
C HIS A 106 -1.05 -21.57 -12.42
N ILE A 107 -0.15 -21.24 -11.49
CA ILE A 107 0.56 -22.12 -10.56
C ILE A 107 0.83 -21.32 -9.26
N PRO A 108 0.67 -21.89 -8.05
CA PRO A 108 0.88 -21.17 -6.79
C PRO A 108 2.39 -21.05 -6.48
N HIS A 109 3.10 -20.22 -7.25
CA HIS A 109 4.50 -19.88 -6.97
C HIS A 109 4.67 -18.82 -5.87
N ALA A 110 3.56 -18.30 -5.33
CA ALA A 110 3.53 -17.30 -4.28
C ALA A 110 3.02 -17.92 -2.96
N THR A 111 3.64 -17.54 -1.86
CA THR A 111 3.20 -17.89 -0.50
C THR A 111 2.56 -16.66 0.14
N PRO A 112 1.26 -16.69 0.51
CA PRO A 112 0.61 -15.54 1.11
C PRO A 112 1.03 -15.38 2.57
N TYR A 113 1.31 -14.14 2.95
CA TYR A 113 1.43 -13.73 4.35
C TYR A 113 0.48 -12.57 4.56
N VAL A 114 -0.40 -12.68 5.56
CA VAL A 114 -1.34 -11.62 5.93
C VAL A 114 -0.81 -10.98 7.20
N VAL A 115 -0.48 -9.69 7.12
CA VAL A 115 -0.10 -8.88 8.27
C VAL A 115 -1.32 -8.05 8.66
N GLY A 116 -1.91 -8.39 9.81
CA GLY A 116 -3.06 -7.68 10.35
C GLY A 116 -2.68 -6.53 11.26
N ASP A 117 -3.70 -5.91 11.84
CA ASP A 117 -3.53 -4.91 12.89
C ASP A 117 -2.92 -5.54 14.16
N LEU A 118 -2.26 -4.74 14.99
CA LEU A 118 -1.68 -5.22 16.25
C LEU A 118 -2.77 -5.76 17.19
N SER A 119 -2.41 -6.70 18.07
CA SER A 119 -3.24 -7.01 19.24
C SER A 119 -3.38 -5.78 20.15
N ARG A 120 -4.33 -5.82 21.10
CA ARG A 120 -4.53 -4.70 22.04
C ARG A 120 -3.26 -4.47 22.88
N GLU A 121 -2.61 -5.54 23.30
CA GLU A 121 -1.42 -5.53 24.14
C GLU A 121 -0.22 -4.97 23.37
N GLU A 122 0.03 -5.45 22.14
CA GLU A 122 1.08 -4.93 21.27
C GLU A 122 0.85 -3.46 20.89
N ALA A 123 -0.39 -3.08 20.58
CA ALA A 123 -0.74 -1.70 20.26
C ALA A 123 -0.55 -0.78 21.47
N LYS A 124 -0.90 -1.24 22.68
CA LYS A 124 -0.64 -0.50 23.92
C LYS A 124 0.86 -0.34 24.14
N GLU A 125 1.64 -1.41 23.97
CA GLU A 125 3.08 -1.35 24.11
C GLU A 125 3.72 -0.40 23.09
N TYR A 126 3.30 -0.48 21.83
CA TYR A 126 3.72 0.44 20.76
C TYR A 126 3.39 1.89 21.12
N PHE A 127 2.16 2.16 21.55
CA PHE A 127 1.73 3.50 21.95
C PHE A 127 2.57 4.04 23.11
N GLU A 128 2.64 3.33 24.24
CA GLU A 128 3.28 3.81 25.47
C GLU A 128 4.82 3.86 25.35
N LYS A 129 5.44 2.87 24.69
CA LYS A 129 6.91 2.72 24.67
C LYS A 129 7.57 3.31 23.43
N GLN A 130 6.85 3.50 22.32
CA GLN A 130 7.44 3.98 21.06
C GLN A 130 6.86 5.32 20.62
N VAL A 131 5.53 5.47 20.60
CA VAL A 131 4.87 6.67 20.06
C VAL A 131 4.93 7.84 21.04
N LEU A 132 4.52 7.64 22.30
CA LEU A 132 4.53 8.73 23.28
C LEU A 132 5.93 9.33 23.52
N PRO A 133 7.01 8.53 23.65
CA PRO A 133 8.36 9.09 23.78
C PRO A 133 8.83 9.84 22.53
N ARG A 134 8.39 9.43 21.34
CA ARG A 134 8.77 10.07 20.07
C ARG A 134 8.22 11.50 19.94
N TYR A 135 7.00 11.73 20.40
CA TYR A 135 6.32 13.03 20.32
C TYR A 135 6.32 13.81 21.63
N GLU A 136 6.90 13.25 22.70
CA GLU A 136 6.98 13.83 24.05
C GLU A 136 5.61 14.11 24.71
N CYS A 137 4.55 13.44 24.26
CA CYS A 137 3.16 13.63 24.75
C CYS A 137 2.86 12.85 26.04
N LYS A 138 3.52 13.19 27.15
CA LYS A 138 3.32 12.51 28.45
C LYS A 138 1.89 12.58 28.98
N GLU A 139 1.14 13.60 28.60
CA GLU A 139 -0.26 13.80 28.96
C GLU A 139 -1.20 12.70 28.44
N LEU A 140 -0.75 11.90 27.46
CA LEU A 140 -1.48 10.75 26.93
C LEU A 140 -1.06 9.42 27.57
N GLU A 141 -0.09 9.42 28.48
CA GLU A 141 0.37 8.21 29.19
C GLU A 141 -0.78 7.54 29.95
N GLY A 142 -0.93 6.23 29.78
CA GLY A 142 -2.03 5.46 30.37
C GLY A 142 -3.41 5.69 29.73
N LYS A 143 -3.51 6.56 28.70
CA LYS A 143 -4.78 6.85 28.00
C LYS A 143 -4.96 6.05 26.71
N PHE A 144 -4.25 4.94 26.54
CA PHE A 144 -4.34 4.08 25.36
C PHE A 144 -5.78 3.67 25.02
N ASP A 145 -6.61 3.33 26.01
CA ASP A 145 -7.99 2.90 25.75
C ASP A 145 -8.85 3.99 25.08
N HIS A 146 -8.58 5.26 25.39
CA HIS A 146 -9.24 6.39 24.73
C HIS A 146 -8.75 6.53 23.28
N VAL A 147 -7.44 6.53 23.05
CA VAL A 147 -6.83 6.64 21.72
C VAL A 147 -7.24 5.47 20.83
N ARG A 148 -7.25 4.24 21.35
CA ARG A 148 -7.68 3.02 20.67
C ARG A 148 -9.12 3.08 20.20
N ARG A 149 -10.02 3.74 20.94
CA ARG A 149 -11.43 3.90 20.52
C ARG A 149 -11.56 4.66 19.21
N ILE A 150 -10.61 5.55 18.91
CA ILE A 150 -10.61 6.41 17.72
C ILE A 150 -9.77 5.77 16.61
N THR A 151 -8.61 5.21 16.97
CA THR A 151 -7.57 4.78 16.04
C THR A 151 -7.57 3.28 15.74
N GLY A 152 -8.30 2.49 16.55
CA GLY A 152 -8.17 1.03 16.56
C GLY A 152 -6.80 0.61 17.10
N THR A 153 -6.22 -0.44 16.50
CA THR A 153 -4.88 -0.95 16.85
C THR A 153 -3.86 -0.76 15.71
N ARG A 154 -4.19 0.10 14.74
CA ARG A 154 -3.34 0.37 13.57
C ARG A 154 -2.19 1.30 13.93
N MET A 155 -0.96 0.82 13.80
CA MET A 155 0.26 1.57 14.15
C MET A 155 0.30 2.96 13.51
N LEU A 156 0.04 3.05 12.20
CA LEU A 156 0.07 4.31 11.47
C LEU A 156 -1.00 5.31 11.95
N ILE A 157 -2.19 4.83 12.30
CA ILE A 157 -3.28 5.69 12.77
C ILE A 157 -3.01 6.17 14.20
N ILE A 158 -2.47 5.30 15.05
CA ILE A 158 -2.03 5.65 16.41
C ILE A 158 -0.93 6.73 16.34
N ASP A 159 0.09 6.53 15.52
CA ASP A 159 1.21 7.46 15.32
C ASP A 159 0.71 8.83 14.85
N ASN A 160 -0.12 8.84 13.79
CA ASN A 160 -0.73 10.07 13.26
C ASN A 160 -1.60 10.80 14.30
N TYR A 161 -2.36 10.07 15.12
CA TYR A 161 -3.18 10.71 16.16
C TYR A 161 -2.31 11.45 17.18
N VAL A 162 -1.24 10.81 17.68
CA VAL A 162 -0.36 11.45 18.67
C VAL A 162 0.41 12.61 18.03
N GLN A 163 0.87 12.45 16.78
CA GLN A 163 1.51 13.54 16.04
C GLN A 163 0.57 14.75 15.88
N GLU A 164 -0.68 14.52 15.47
CA GLU A 164 -1.67 15.61 15.37
C GLU A 164 -1.98 16.20 16.75
N TYR A 165 -2.11 15.36 17.77
CA TYR A 165 -2.32 15.81 19.14
C TYR A 165 -1.22 16.78 19.60
N GLN A 166 0.04 16.43 19.33
CA GLN A 166 1.21 17.29 19.56
C GLN A 166 1.11 18.60 18.75
N ASN A 167 0.82 18.51 17.45
CA ASN A 167 0.69 19.68 16.56
C ASN A 167 -0.44 20.64 16.98
N TYR A 168 -1.44 20.15 17.72
CA TYR A 168 -2.54 20.93 18.28
C TYR A 168 -2.32 21.32 19.75
N ASP A 169 -1.09 21.28 20.26
CA ASP A 169 -0.74 21.62 21.65
C ASP A 169 -1.58 20.85 22.68
N GLY A 170 -1.87 19.59 22.40
CA GLY A 170 -2.70 18.71 23.23
C GLY A 170 -4.19 19.04 23.27
N LYS A 171 -4.67 19.89 22.35
CA LYS A 171 -6.08 20.31 22.25
C LYS A 171 -6.80 19.72 21.04
N LEU A 172 -6.33 18.57 20.54
CA LEU A 172 -6.99 17.86 19.45
C LEU A 172 -8.30 17.24 19.97
N GLU A 173 -9.42 17.67 19.41
CA GLU A 173 -10.70 16.98 19.57
C GLU A 173 -10.73 15.74 18.66
N ASP A 174 -11.29 14.63 19.14
CA ASP A 174 -11.42 13.38 18.37
C ASP A 174 -12.07 13.59 16.99
N SER A 175 -13.07 14.47 16.91
CA SER A 175 -13.79 14.78 15.66
C SER A 175 -12.95 15.56 14.63
N LYS A 176 -11.88 16.21 15.09
CA LYS A 176 -10.97 17.02 14.27
C LYS A 176 -9.78 16.22 13.75
N PHE A 177 -9.51 15.04 14.32
CA PHE A 177 -8.47 14.13 13.85
C PHE A 177 -8.62 13.86 12.34
N SER A 178 -7.56 14.10 11.58
CA SER A 178 -7.65 14.22 10.13
C SER A 178 -8.18 12.96 9.44
N ILE A 179 -7.71 11.78 9.88
CA ILE A 179 -8.13 10.49 9.33
C ILE A 179 -9.62 10.26 9.61
N TYR A 180 -10.04 10.41 10.88
CA TYR A 180 -11.45 10.29 11.24
C TYR A 180 -12.33 11.23 10.42
N ARG A 181 -11.94 12.51 10.34
CA ARG A 181 -12.67 13.53 9.60
C ARG A 181 -12.76 13.19 8.10
N SER A 182 -11.67 12.71 7.51
CA SER A 182 -11.62 12.32 6.10
C SER A 182 -12.59 11.17 5.81
N GLU A 183 -12.54 10.09 6.60
CA GLU A 183 -13.41 8.94 6.41
C GLU A 183 -14.89 9.28 6.69
N TYR A 184 -15.15 10.08 7.73
CA TYR A 184 -16.49 10.60 8.00
C TYR A 184 -17.04 11.42 6.82
N LEU A 185 -16.23 12.28 6.21
CA LEU A 185 -16.64 13.06 5.03
C LEU A 185 -16.87 12.18 3.81
N LYS A 186 -16.08 11.13 3.59
CA LYS A 186 -16.30 10.16 2.51
C LYS A 186 -17.61 9.41 2.71
N LEU A 187 -17.85 8.90 3.91
CA LEU A 187 -19.10 8.23 4.27
C LEU A 187 -20.30 9.15 4.03
N LYS A 188 -20.25 10.38 4.54
CA LYS A 188 -21.30 11.38 4.33
C LYS A 188 -21.53 11.68 2.84
N ARG A 189 -20.48 11.76 2.03
CA ARG A 189 -20.61 11.96 0.57
C ARG A 189 -21.21 10.75 -0.14
N GLY A 190 -20.88 9.54 0.30
CA GLY A 190 -21.46 8.30 -0.24
C GLY A 190 -22.94 8.17 0.10
N LEU A 191 -23.33 8.60 1.32
CA LEU A 191 -24.71 8.69 1.78
C LEU A 191 -25.53 9.76 1.04
N TYR A 192 -24.91 10.90 0.70
CA TYR A 192 -25.56 12.05 0.07
C TYR A 192 -24.79 12.55 -1.16
N PRO A 193 -24.77 11.77 -2.27
CA PRO A 193 -24.00 12.12 -3.45
C PRO A 193 -24.57 13.37 -4.12
N ARG A 194 -23.71 14.38 -4.39
CA ARG A 194 -24.11 15.66 -5.01
C ARG A 194 -24.80 15.50 -6.38
N ILE A 195 -24.51 14.40 -7.08
CA ILE A 195 -25.06 14.07 -8.41
C ILE A 195 -26.53 13.62 -8.32
N LEU A 196 -26.99 13.13 -7.17
CA LEU A 196 -28.40 12.76 -6.94
C LEU A 196 -29.20 13.91 -6.31
N LYS A 197 -28.81 15.17 -6.56
CA LYS A 197 -29.65 16.34 -6.28
C LYS A 197 -30.85 16.35 -7.23
N TYR A 198 -31.81 15.46 -7.00
CA TYR A 198 -33.17 15.65 -7.48
C TYR A 198 -33.76 16.88 -6.77
N SER A 199 -34.49 17.69 -7.53
CA SER A 199 -35.03 19.02 -7.19
C SER A 199 -35.29 19.27 -5.69
N ASP A 200 -34.67 20.31 -5.13
CA ASP A 200 -34.95 21.03 -3.87
C ASP A 200 -35.25 20.26 -2.57
N LYS A 201 -35.20 18.92 -2.59
CA LYS A 201 -35.33 18.07 -1.41
C LYS A 201 -34.31 16.93 -1.53
N PRO A 202 -33.32 16.85 -0.63
CA PRO A 202 -32.45 15.67 -0.60
C PRO A 202 -33.35 14.46 -0.33
N ASN A 203 -33.41 13.50 -1.27
CA ASN A 203 -33.95 12.19 -0.96
C ASN A 203 -32.99 11.57 0.07
N PRO A 204 -33.41 11.41 1.34
CA PRO A 204 -32.57 10.75 2.31
C PRO A 204 -32.26 9.33 1.81
N PRO A 205 -31.07 8.79 2.12
CA PRO A 205 -30.78 7.39 1.87
C PRO A 205 -31.93 6.52 2.41
N LEU A 206 -32.28 5.45 1.68
CA LEU A 206 -33.33 4.51 2.09
C LEU A 206 -32.98 3.75 3.39
N TRP A 207 -31.77 3.94 3.87
CA TRP A 207 -31.23 3.39 5.10
C TRP A 207 -30.97 4.52 6.11
N LYS A 208 -31.27 4.24 7.37
CA LYS A 208 -31.03 5.10 8.53
C LYS A 208 -29.75 4.66 9.23
N ASP A 209 -29.23 5.50 10.13
CA ASP A 209 -28.06 5.18 10.97
C ASP A 209 -28.21 3.82 11.68
N TYR A 210 -29.43 3.48 12.09
CA TYR A 210 -29.75 2.17 12.69
C TYR A 210 -29.54 0.99 11.75
N ASP A 211 -29.77 1.14 10.44
CA ASP A 211 -29.58 0.06 9.46
C ASP A 211 -28.09 -0.27 9.27
N LEU A 212 -27.22 0.74 9.36
CA LEU A 212 -25.77 0.54 9.37
C LEU A 212 -25.33 -0.19 10.65
N ILE A 213 -25.82 0.25 11.82
CA ILE A 213 -25.54 -0.40 13.11
C ILE A 213 -25.96 -1.87 13.05
N LYS A 214 -27.19 -2.15 12.61
CA LYS A 214 -27.71 -3.51 12.49
C LYS A 214 -26.91 -4.37 11.51
N THR A 215 -26.40 -3.78 10.43
CA THR A 215 -25.52 -4.48 9.49
C THR A 215 -24.17 -4.79 10.13
N MET A 216 -23.58 -3.85 10.86
CA MET A 216 -22.31 -4.06 11.56
C MET A 216 -22.41 -5.07 12.71
N GLU A 217 -23.55 -5.16 13.38
CA GLU A 217 -23.82 -6.17 14.42
C GLU A 217 -24.02 -7.59 13.83
N ALA A 218 -24.38 -7.69 12.55
CA ALA A 218 -24.62 -8.96 11.88
C ALA A 218 -23.35 -9.57 11.23
N ILE A 219 -22.25 -8.83 11.21
CA ILE A 219 -20.91 -9.26 10.73
C ILE A 219 -20.10 -9.73 11.93
#